data_AF-A0A529GB82-F1
#
_entry.id   AF-A0A529GB82-F1
#
_cell.length_a   1.000
_cell.length_b   1.000
_cell.length_c   1.000
_cell.angle_alpha   90.00
_cell.angle_beta   90.00
_cell.angle_gamma   90.00
#
_symmetry.space_group_name_H-M   'P 1'
#
loop_
_entity.id
_entity.type
_entity.pdbx_description
1 polymer ?
#
loop_
_entity_poly.entity_id
_entity_poly.type
_entity_poly.pdbx_seq_one_letter_code
_entity_poly.pdbx_strand_id
1 'polypeptide(L)'
;MTFRMGLNLGDVIAEDDTIYGDGVNIAARIEKLAEAGGVCVASNVYEQVKGKLDYAYTDLGSHQVHNIVEAVRAYQVSRAKPTPVFSTRERLMLPEKPSIAVLPFDNMSGDPEQGYFADGMVEEIITALSRTRWLFVIARNSSFTYKGRAVDIKQVGRELGVRYVLEGSVRKAASRVRITGQLIDATTGAHLWADHFDGELEDVFELQEEVTRSVVGAIAPKLEQAEIERAKRKPTEHLDAYDYYLRGIASLHQLTRESTANALQLFYKAIELDPEFASAYGMAAWCAVIRKANGRMTDRKQETAETERLALKAVDLGRDDAIALSRGGT
;
A
#
# COMPACT_ATOMS: atom_id res chain seq x y z
N MET A 1 -4.60 21.83 -35.96
CA MET A 1 -3.70 20.75 -36.42
C MET A 1 -2.71 20.48 -35.30
N THR A 2 -2.72 19.27 -34.73
CA THR A 2 -1.77 18.88 -33.66
C THR A 2 -0.63 18.08 -34.28
N PHE A 3 0.59 18.58 -34.15
CA PHE A 3 1.78 17.94 -34.72
C PHE A 3 2.30 16.83 -33.80
N ARG A 4 2.83 15.77 -34.39
CA ARG A 4 3.59 14.72 -33.69
C ARG A 4 5.03 14.79 -34.15
N MET A 5 5.96 14.47 -33.26
CA MET A 5 7.39 14.55 -33.56
C MET A 5 8.13 13.32 -33.03
N GLY A 6 8.97 12.73 -33.88
CA GLY A 6 9.93 11.70 -33.51
C GLY A 6 11.35 12.22 -33.69
N LEU A 7 12.20 12.06 -32.67
CA LEU A 7 13.57 12.52 -32.67
C LEU A 7 14.53 11.33 -32.59
N ASN A 8 15.46 11.26 -33.53
CA ASN A 8 16.51 10.27 -33.56
C ASN A 8 17.83 10.93 -33.99
N LEU A 9 18.95 10.44 -33.47
CA LEU A 9 20.28 10.86 -33.89
C LEU A 9 20.96 9.71 -34.61
N GLY A 10 21.25 9.87 -35.89
CA GLY A 10 21.98 8.87 -36.67
C GLY A 10 22.41 9.44 -38.00
N ASP A 11 23.19 8.65 -38.73
CA ASP A 11 23.69 9.04 -40.04
C ASP A 11 22.53 9.12 -41.04
N VAL A 12 22.57 10.16 -41.87
CA VAL A 12 21.62 10.40 -42.96
C VAL A 12 22.39 10.77 -44.21
N ILE A 13 21.84 10.39 -45.36
CA ILE A 13 22.31 10.80 -46.67
C ILE A 13 21.33 11.85 -47.18
N ALA A 14 21.83 13.02 -47.55
CA ALA A 14 21.04 14.08 -48.15
C ALA A 14 21.39 14.18 -49.64
N GLU A 15 20.40 13.98 -50.50
CA GLU A 15 20.49 14.22 -51.94
C GLU A 15 19.36 15.17 -52.35
N ASP A 16 19.72 16.27 -53.01
CA ASP A 16 18.82 17.37 -53.36
C ASP A 16 18.01 17.89 -52.14
N ASP A 17 16.67 17.90 -52.23
CA ASP A 17 15.73 18.31 -51.17
C ASP A 17 15.22 17.13 -50.33
N THR A 18 15.80 15.93 -50.45
CA THR A 18 15.32 14.74 -49.74
C THR A 18 16.41 14.10 -48.85
N ILE A 19 16.01 13.73 -47.64
CA ILE A 19 16.86 13.08 -46.65
C ILE A 19 16.47 11.62 -46.53
N TYR A 20 17.43 10.71 -46.71
CA TYR A 20 17.26 9.27 -46.63
C TYR A 20 18.23 8.65 -45.62
N GLY A 21 17.91 7.44 -45.15
CA GLY A 21 18.76 6.65 -44.26
C GLY A 21 18.00 6.04 -43.09
N ASP A 22 18.64 5.08 -42.42
CA ASP A 22 18.06 4.38 -41.27
C ASP A 22 17.70 5.36 -40.15
N GLY A 23 18.46 6.44 -40.00
CA GLY A 23 18.18 7.51 -39.06
C GLY A 23 16.80 8.15 -39.24
N VAL A 24 16.36 8.33 -40.49
CA VAL A 24 15.04 8.91 -40.84
C VAL A 24 13.91 7.89 -40.60
N ASN A 25 14.16 6.62 -40.94
CA ASN A 25 13.20 5.53 -40.71
C ASN A 25 12.90 5.34 -39.21
N ILE A 26 13.92 5.46 -38.36
CA ILE A 26 13.76 5.42 -36.91
C ILE A 26 12.95 6.62 -36.42
N ALA A 27 13.29 7.84 -36.86
CA ALA A 27 12.56 9.05 -36.48
C ALA A 27 11.07 8.95 -36.83
N ALA A 28 10.75 8.53 -38.05
CA ALA A 28 9.37 8.35 -38.50
C ALA A 28 8.62 7.23 -37.74
N ARG A 29 9.32 6.16 -37.34
CA ARG A 29 8.71 5.10 -36.52
C ARG A 29 8.39 5.59 -35.12
N ILE A 30 9.31 6.34 -34.52
CA ILE A 30 9.15 6.89 -33.16
C ILE A 30 8.10 7.99 -33.13
N GLU A 31 7.97 8.79 -34.19
CA GLU A 31 6.89 9.77 -34.35
C GLU A 31 5.50 9.12 -34.23
N LYS A 32 5.33 7.91 -34.80
CA LYS A 32 4.06 7.17 -34.71
C LYS A 32 3.71 6.73 -33.30
N LEU A 33 4.69 6.64 -32.40
CA LEU A 33 4.48 6.34 -30.99
C LEU A 33 4.05 7.58 -30.18
N ALA A 34 4.24 8.79 -30.72
CA ALA A 34 3.82 10.01 -30.05
C ALA A 34 2.29 10.15 -30.09
N GLU A 35 1.72 10.51 -28.93
CA GLU A 35 0.35 11.00 -28.84
C GLU A 35 0.18 12.32 -29.61
N ALA A 36 -1.05 12.72 -29.92
CA ALA A 36 -1.32 13.98 -30.64
C ALA A 36 -0.75 15.19 -29.88
N GLY A 37 0.18 15.94 -30.50
CA GLY A 37 0.89 17.03 -29.83
C GLY A 37 2.16 16.61 -29.07
N GLY A 38 2.48 15.32 -29.06
CA GLY A 38 3.59 14.73 -28.31
C GLY A 38 4.90 14.65 -29.09
N VAL A 39 5.99 14.50 -28.33
CA VAL A 39 7.35 14.28 -28.82
C VAL A 39 7.87 12.97 -28.27
N CYS A 40 8.40 12.10 -29.12
CA CYS A 40 9.10 10.89 -28.72
C CYS A 40 10.57 10.93 -29.19
N VAL A 41 11.48 10.40 -28.38
CA VAL A 41 12.93 10.35 -28.66
C VAL A 41 13.44 8.90 -28.67
N ALA A 42 14.40 8.60 -29.53
CA ALA A 42 15.16 7.35 -29.50
C ALA A 42 16.14 7.30 -28.30
N SER A 43 16.60 6.10 -27.95
CA SER A 43 17.57 5.90 -26.86
C SER A 43 18.86 6.70 -27.03
N ASN A 44 19.41 6.76 -28.23
CA ASN A 44 20.61 7.55 -28.53
C ASN A 44 20.42 9.06 -28.25
N VAL A 45 19.25 9.62 -28.53
CA VAL A 45 18.91 11.01 -28.21
C VAL A 45 18.70 11.16 -26.71
N TYR A 46 17.94 10.24 -26.10
CA TYR A 46 17.70 10.23 -24.65
C TYR A 46 18.99 10.23 -23.84
N GLU A 47 19.95 9.35 -24.14
CA GLU A 47 21.23 9.27 -23.42
C GLU A 47 22.04 10.57 -23.53
N GLN A 48 21.89 11.34 -24.62
CA GLN A 48 22.58 12.62 -24.75
C GLN A 48 21.96 13.76 -23.96
N VAL A 49 20.65 13.72 -23.74
CA VAL A 49 19.88 14.82 -23.12
C VAL A 49 19.46 14.53 -21.67
N LYS A 50 19.46 13.27 -21.24
CA LYS A 50 19.13 12.85 -19.88
C LYS A 50 20.02 13.58 -18.88
N GLY A 51 19.40 14.30 -17.95
CA GLY A 51 20.09 15.08 -16.92
C GLY A 51 20.65 16.43 -17.39
N LYS A 52 20.57 16.76 -18.69
CA LYS A 52 20.98 18.07 -19.24
C LYS A 52 19.81 19.00 -19.49
N LEU A 53 18.62 18.45 -19.78
CA LEU A 53 17.40 19.22 -20.00
C LEU A 53 16.34 18.86 -18.94
N ASP A 54 15.54 19.86 -18.55
CA ASP A 54 14.49 19.72 -17.52
C ASP A 54 13.18 19.16 -18.10
N TYR A 55 13.26 17.98 -18.72
CA TYR A 55 12.13 17.24 -19.26
C TYR A 55 11.95 15.90 -18.56
N ALA A 56 10.71 15.41 -18.54
CA ALA A 56 10.41 14.02 -18.27
C ALA A 56 10.66 13.14 -19.48
N TYR A 57 11.11 11.91 -19.23
CA TYR A 57 11.22 10.86 -20.23
C TYR A 57 10.54 9.60 -19.73
N THR A 58 9.40 9.24 -20.34
CA THR A 58 8.69 7.99 -20.05
C THR A 58 9.13 6.92 -21.03
N ASP A 59 9.67 5.82 -20.53
CA ASP A 59 10.13 4.71 -21.36
C ASP A 59 8.96 3.97 -22.02
N LEU A 60 8.98 3.89 -23.35
CA LEU A 60 7.96 3.21 -24.16
C LEU A 60 8.40 1.80 -24.58
N GLY A 61 9.54 1.31 -24.10
CA GLY A 61 10.07 -0.01 -24.43
C GLY A 61 10.78 -0.07 -25.79
N SER A 62 11.19 -1.28 -26.17
CA SER A 62 11.93 -1.55 -27.41
C SER A 62 10.97 -1.83 -28.57
N HIS A 63 11.19 -1.16 -29.70
CA HIS A 63 10.37 -1.26 -30.91
C HIS A 63 11.20 -1.74 -32.08
N GLN A 64 10.68 -2.74 -32.81
CA GLN A 64 11.31 -3.23 -34.02
C GLN A 64 11.08 -2.24 -35.17
N VAL A 65 12.16 -1.84 -35.83
CA VAL A 65 12.11 -0.99 -37.02
C VAL A 65 12.45 -1.85 -38.22
N HIS A 66 11.62 -1.79 -39.26
CA HIS A 66 11.88 -2.51 -40.50
C HIS A 66 13.23 -2.04 -41.08
N ASN A 67 14.11 -2.99 -41.40
CA ASN A 67 15.49 -2.79 -41.89
C ASN A 67 16.54 -2.34 -40.86
N ILE A 68 16.32 -2.56 -39.56
CA ILE A 68 17.35 -2.39 -38.52
C ILE A 68 17.46 -3.68 -37.71
N VAL A 69 18.69 -4.15 -37.49
CA VAL A 69 18.99 -5.44 -36.84
C VAL A 69 18.67 -5.42 -35.34
N GLU A 70 18.84 -4.27 -34.69
CA GLU A 70 18.60 -4.09 -33.25
C GLU A 70 17.33 -3.28 -32.98
N ALA A 71 16.54 -3.71 -31.98
CA ALA A 71 15.33 -3.02 -31.58
C ALA A 71 15.66 -1.65 -30.97
N VAL A 72 14.97 -0.61 -31.42
CA VAL A 72 15.20 0.77 -30.94
C VAL A 72 14.29 1.06 -29.76
N ARG A 73 14.87 1.43 -28.62
CA ARG A 73 14.11 1.83 -27.42
C ARG A 73 13.69 3.29 -27.54
N ALA A 74 12.42 3.58 -27.26
CA ALA A 74 11.83 4.91 -27.41
C ALA A 74 11.37 5.48 -26.06
N TYR A 75 11.38 6.81 -25.94
CA TYR A 75 10.94 7.53 -24.75
C TYR A 75 10.01 8.68 -25.12
N GLN A 76 8.90 8.85 -24.42
CA GLN A 76 8.02 10.01 -24.57
C GLN A 76 8.56 11.19 -23.75
N VAL A 77 8.68 12.35 -24.38
CA VAL A 77 9.14 13.59 -23.75
C VAL A 77 7.92 14.39 -23.28
N SER A 78 7.94 14.86 -22.03
CA SER A 78 6.95 15.83 -21.56
C SER A 78 7.58 17.00 -20.80
N ARG A 79 6.97 18.20 -20.99
CA ARG A 79 7.44 19.50 -20.47
C ARG A 79 7.40 19.63 -18.95
N ALA A 80 6.59 18.80 -18.30
CA ALA A 80 6.67 18.63 -16.87
C ALA A 80 7.59 17.45 -16.62
N LYS A 81 8.64 17.59 -15.77
CA LYS A 81 9.12 16.44 -14.98
C LYS A 81 7.86 15.71 -14.52
N PRO A 82 7.79 14.37 -14.63
CA PRO A 82 6.65 13.71 -14.06
C PRO A 82 6.87 13.88 -12.55
N THR A 83 6.25 14.90 -11.96
CA THR A 83 5.69 14.75 -10.63
C THR A 83 5.07 13.38 -10.70
N PRO A 84 5.52 12.39 -9.92
CA PRO A 84 5.05 11.03 -10.06
C PRO A 84 3.54 11.15 -10.07
N VAL A 85 2.97 10.98 -11.27
CA VAL A 85 1.55 10.79 -11.41
C VAL A 85 1.50 9.44 -10.74
N PHE A 86 1.14 9.45 -9.46
CA PHE A 86 0.65 8.30 -8.79
C PHE A 86 -0.44 7.85 -9.73
N SER A 87 -0.08 6.94 -10.64
CA SER A 87 -1.10 6.13 -11.24
C SER A 87 -1.82 5.61 -10.01
N THR A 88 -3.12 5.78 -9.99
CA THR A 88 -3.98 4.78 -9.41
C THR A 88 -3.68 3.44 -10.09
N ARG A 89 -2.44 2.92 -10.00
CA ARG A 89 -2.22 1.56 -9.56
C ARG A 89 -3.16 1.46 -8.40
N GLU A 90 -4.23 0.72 -8.64
CA GLU A 90 -5.02 0.06 -7.62
C GLU A 90 -4.14 -0.02 -6.38
N ARG A 91 -4.49 0.73 -5.32
CA ARG A 91 -3.93 0.42 -4.01
C ARG A 91 -4.07 -1.08 -3.93
N LEU A 92 -2.95 -1.80 -3.93
CA LEU A 92 -3.00 -3.24 -3.76
C LEU A 92 -3.85 -3.41 -2.52
N MET A 93 -5.06 -3.93 -2.71
CA MET A 93 -5.95 -4.15 -1.58
C MET A 93 -5.14 -5.06 -0.69
N LEU A 94 -4.94 -4.65 0.56
CA LEU A 94 -4.21 -5.49 1.51
C LEU A 94 -4.85 -6.87 1.43
N PRO A 95 -4.05 -7.93 1.22
CA PRO A 95 -4.59 -9.27 1.13
C PRO A 95 -5.53 -9.53 2.31
N GLU A 96 -6.58 -10.33 2.11
CA GLU A 96 -7.47 -10.72 3.21
C GLU A 96 -6.67 -11.39 4.34
N LYS A 97 -5.57 -12.04 3.97
CA LYS A 97 -4.60 -12.62 4.89
C LYS A 97 -3.61 -11.56 5.40
N PRO A 98 -3.19 -11.63 6.68
CA PRO A 98 -2.09 -10.82 7.20
C PRO A 98 -0.86 -10.94 6.29
N SER A 99 -0.24 -9.81 5.95
CA SER A 99 0.86 -9.77 4.99
C SER A 99 2.08 -9.03 5.55
N ILE A 100 3.26 -9.59 5.32
CA ILE A 100 4.54 -9.07 5.82
C ILE A 100 5.60 -8.95 4.72
N ALA A 101 6.36 -7.86 4.75
CA ALA A 101 7.62 -7.75 4.03
C ALA A 101 8.79 -7.71 5.01
N VAL A 102 9.88 -8.41 4.71
CA VAL A 102 11.15 -8.28 5.43
C VAL A 102 12.07 -7.42 4.57
N LEU A 103 12.44 -6.25 5.06
CA LEU A 103 13.34 -5.34 4.37
C LEU A 103 14.81 -5.77 4.56
N PRO A 104 15.71 -5.37 3.64
CA PRO A 104 17.14 -5.54 3.82
C PRO A 104 17.58 -4.90 5.13
N PHE A 105 18.35 -5.63 5.95
CA PHE A 105 18.88 -5.07 7.19
C PHE A 105 20.03 -4.12 6.88
N ASP A 106 20.06 -2.98 7.58
CA ASP A 106 21.12 -1.99 7.44
C ASP A 106 22.44 -2.52 8.00
N ASN A 107 23.50 -2.48 7.19
CA ASN A 107 24.84 -2.79 7.64
C ASN A 107 25.49 -1.54 8.27
N MET A 108 25.55 -1.50 9.61
CA MET A 108 26.18 -0.42 10.37
C MET A 108 27.66 -0.67 10.68
N SER A 109 28.27 -1.68 10.06
CA SER A 109 29.62 -2.18 10.39
C SER A 109 30.75 -1.48 9.61
N GLY A 110 30.43 -0.54 8.71
CA GLY A 110 31.40 0.24 7.92
C GLY A 110 32.08 -0.53 6.78
N ASP A 111 31.98 -1.86 6.76
CA ASP A 111 32.55 -2.74 5.74
C ASP A 111 31.45 -3.25 4.76
N PRO A 112 31.42 -2.77 3.49
CA PRO A 112 30.44 -3.18 2.49
C PRO A 112 30.50 -4.66 2.14
N GLU A 113 31.67 -5.30 2.28
CA GLU A 113 31.81 -6.74 2.00
C GLU A 113 31.00 -7.58 2.98
N GLN A 114 30.60 -7.04 4.13
CA GLN A 114 29.77 -7.75 5.11
C GLN A 114 28.26 -7.66 4.83
N GLY A 115 27.86 -7.00 3.74
CA GLY A 115 26.46 -6.92 3.33
C GLY A 115 25.83 -8.28 3.00
N TYR A 116 26.61 -9.29 2.61
CA TYR A 116 26.08 -10.63 2.34
C TYR A 116 25.53 -11.30 3.61
N PHE A 117 26.09 -10.98 4.78
CA PHE A 117 25.65 -11.57 6.04
C PHE A 117 24.24 -11.08 6.40
N ALA A 118 24.03 -9.76 6.39
CA ALA A 118 22.70 -9.17 6.57
C ALA A 118 21.70 -9.67 5.52
N ASP A 119 22.14 -9.83 4.27
CA ASP A 119 21.30 -10.35 3.18
C ASP A 119 20.91 -11.82 3.35
N GLY A 120 21.81 -12.65 3.88
CA GLY A 120 21.56 -14.07 4.16
C GLY A 120 20.62 -14.26 5.35
N MET A 121 20.80 -13.46 6.40
CA MET A 121 19.88 -13.40 7.53
C MET A 121 18.44 -13.09 7.11
N VAL A 122 18.24 -12.07 6.28
CA VAL A 122 16.91 -11.70 5.78
C VAL A 122 16.29 -12.84 4.98
N GLU A 123 17.08 -13.56 4.19
CA GLU A 123 16.60 -14.72 3.42
C GLU A 123 16.09 -15.85 4.32
N GLU A 124 16.80 -16.15 5.40
CA GLU A 124 16.38 -17.17 6.35
C GLU A 124 15.12 -16.78 7.12
N ILE A 125 14.99 -15.51 7.52
CA ILE A 125 13.78 -14.99 8.15
C ILE A 125 12.58 -15.09 7.19
N ILE A 126 12.74 -14.68 5.92
CA ILE A 126 11.70 -14.82 4.90
C ILE A 126 11.29 -16.28 4.75
N THR A 127 12.27 -17.17 4.65
CA THR A 127 12.04 -18.63 4.50
C THR A 127 11.29 -19.19 5.70
N ALA A 128 11.68 -18.81 6.91
CA ALA A 128 11.07 -19.32 8.13
C ALA A 128 9.65 -18.78 8.34
N LEU A 129 9.42 -17.47 8.10
CA LEU A 129 8.09 -16.87 8.13
C LEU A 129 7.16 -17.48 7.07
N SER A 130 7.68 -17.82 5.89
CA SER A 130 6.90 -18.42 4.79
C SER A 130 6.32 -19.80 5.13
N ARG A 131 6.82 -20.47 6.19
CA ARG A 131 6.24 -21.72 6.69
C ARG A 131 4.92 -21.50 7.44
N THR A 132 4.62 -20.26 7.83
CA THR A 132 3.40 -19.88 8.53
C THR A 132 2.24 -19.70 7.54
N ARG A 133 1.38 -20.73 7.42
CA ARG A 133 0.34 -20.80 6.36
C ARG A 133 -0.67 -19.66 6.33
N TRP A 134 -0.89 -19.00 7.47
CA TRP A 134 -1.85 -17.89 7.59
C TRP A 134 -1.22 -16.52 7.24
N LEU A 135 0.10 -16.45 7.08
CA LEU A 135 0.85 -15.23 6.81
C LEU A 135 1.28 -15.19 5.34
N PHE A 136 0.99 -14.09 4.64
CA PHE A 136 1.47 -13.85 3.29
C PHE A 136 2.81 -13.11 3.33
N VAL A 137 3.89 -13.76 2.89
CA VAL A 137 5.24 -13.20 2.94
C VAL A 137 5.66 -12.70 1.54
N ILE A 138 6.13 -11.45 1.46
CA ILE A 138 6.65 -10.88 0.21
C ILE A 138 7.97 -11.54 -0.17
N ALA A 139 8.06 -11.92 -1.44
CA ALA A 139 9.27 -12.45 -2.03
C ALA A 139 10.45 -11.47 -1.87
N ARG A 140 11.60 -12.02 -1.50
CA ARG A 140 12.88 -11.32 -1.29
C ARG A 140 13.18 -10.24 -2.33
N ASN A 141 13.10 -10.57 -3.61
CA ASN A 141 13.46 -9.66 -4.71
C ASN A 141 12.64 -8.37 -4.71
N SER A 142 11.40 -8.41 -4.22
CA SER A 142 10.55 -7.22 -4.14
C SER A 142 11.00 -6.30 -3.00
N SER A 143 11.30 -6.86 -1.83
CA SER A 143 11.82 -6.11 -0.67
C SER A 143 13.21 -5.54 -0.92
N PHE A 144 14.07 -6.26 -1.66
CA PHE A 144 15.45 -5.84 -1.89
C PHE A 144 15.60 -4.63 -2.80
N THR A 145 14.53 -4.19 -3.46
CA THR A 145 14.49 -2.92 -4.21
C THR A 145 14.70 -1.68 -3.32
N TYR A 146 14.47 -1.83 -2.01
CA TYR A 146 14.64 -0.78 -1.00
C TYR A 146 16.04 -0.75 -0.38
N LYS A 147 16.94 -1.67 -0.75
CA LYS A 147 18.30 -1.75 -0.18
C LYS A 147 19.07 -0.44 -0.38
N GLY A 148 19.66 0.07 0.70
CA GLY A 148 20.48 1.28 0.68
C GLY A 148 19.69 2.58 0.47
N ARG A 149 18.37 2.55 0.68
CA ARG A 149 17.49 3.74 0.58
C ARG A 149 16.92 4.05 1.96
N ALA A 150 16.86 5.33 2.30
CA ALA A 150 15.99 5.77 3.39
C ALA A 150 14.54 5.65 2.92
N VAL A 151 13.73 4.85 3.62
CA VAL A 151 12.36 4.52 3.21
C VAL A 151 11.37 4.85 4.31
N ASP A 152 10.23 5.44 3.92
CA ASP A 152 9.07 5.55 4.80
C ASP A 152 8.35 4.19 4.80
N ILE A 153 8.23 3.55 5.97
CA ILE A 153 7.58 2.26 6.12
C ILE A 153 6.12 2.30 5.64
N LYS A 154 5.45 3.46 5.77
CA LYS A 154 4.09 3.62 5.24
C LYS A 154 4.06 3.59 3.71
N GLN A 155 5.11 4.08 3.06
CA GLN A 155 5.26 3.99 1.61
C GLN A 155 5.53 2.54 1.18
N VAL A 156 6.43 1.85 1.88
CA VAL A 156 6.73 0.42 1.63
C VAL A 156 5.46 -0.43 1.73
N GLY A 157 4.65 -0.24 2.78
CA GLY A 157 3.39 -0.96 2.95
C GLY A 157 2.41 -0.75 1.78
N ARG A 158 2.31 0.48 1.26
CA ARG A 158 1.46 0.80 0.10
C ARG A 158 1.98 0.21 -1.21
N GLU A 159 3.29 0.28 -1.44
CA GLU A 159 3.91 -0.16 -2.69
C GLU A 159 3.96 -1.68 -2.80
N LEU A 160 4.27 -2.38 -1.71
CA LEU A 160 4.31 -3.85 -1.66
C LEU A 160 2.95 -4.49 -1.34
N GLY A 161 1.95 -3.69 -0.94
CA GLY A 161 0.64 -4.21 -0.53
C GLY A 161 0.71 -5.01 0.78
N VAL A 162 1.59 -4.62 1.71
CA VAL A 162 1.77 -5.29 3.00
C VAL A 162 1.26 -4.48 4.17
N ARG A 163 0.73 -5.19 5.18
CA ARG A 163 0.33 -4.56 6.44
C ARG A 163 1.50 -4.42 7.40
N TYR A 164 2.40 -5.39 7.41
CA TYR A 164 3.50 -5.45 8.35
C TYR A 164 4.83 -5.37 7.63
N VAL A 165 5.80 -4.70 8.26
CA VAL A 165 7.16 -4.62 7.77
C VAL A 165 8.10 -4.99 8.90
N LEU A 166 9.01 -5.92 8.63
CA LEU A 166 10.15 -6.25 9.48
C LEU A 166 11.38 -5.56 8.91
N GLU A 167 11.98 -4.68 9.70
CA GLU A 167 13.25 -4.03 9.39
C GLU A 167 14.28 -4.31 10.50
N GLY A 168 15.54 -3.99 10.22
CA GLY A 168 16.59 -4.27 11.18
C GLY A 168 17.94 -3.73 10.76
N SER A 169 18.91 -3.93 11.63
CA SER A 169 20.29 -3.56 11.38
C SER A 169 21.24 -4.59 11.95
N VAL A 170 22.40 -4.71 11.31
CA VAL A 170 23.52 -5.52 11.77
C VAL A 170 24.70 -4.61 12.03
N ARG A 171 25.30 -4.75 13.21
CA ARG A 171 26.51 -4.04 13.60
C ARG A 171 27.55 -5.04 14.09
N LYS A 172 28.65 -5.14 13.36
CA LYS A 172 29.84 -5.86 13.79
C LYS A 172 30.86 -4.90 14.41
N ALA A 173 31.41 -5.28 15.54
CA ALA A 173 32.52 -4.59 16.19
C ALA A 173 33.55 -5.62 16.68
N ALA A 174 34.73 -5.64 16.04
CA ALA A 174 35.76 -6.66 16.26
C ALA A 174 35.19 -8.08 16.09
N SER A 175 35.18 -8.89 17.16
CA SER A 175 34.64 -10.26 17.19
C SER A 175 33.16 -10.34 17.57
N ARG A 176 32.48 -9.22 17.89
CA ARG A 176 31.08 -9.24 18.30
C ARG A 176 30.15 -8.74 17.20
N VAL A 177 28.99 -9.38 17.11
CA VAL A 177 27.90 -9.05 16.19
C VAL A 177 26.67 -8.73 17.01
N ARG A 178 26.08 -7.55 16.75
CA ARG A 178 24.78 -7.15 17.26
C ARG A 178 23.78 -7.06 16.11
N ILE A 179 22.66 -7.72 16.27
CA ILE A 179 21.55 -7.69 15.32
C ILE A 179 20.36 -7.05 16.02
N THR A 180 19.69 -6.11 15.37
CA THR A 180 18.44 -5.51 15.85
C THR A 180 17.34 -5.77 14.84
N GLY A 181 16.16 -6.16 15.31
CA GLY A 181 14.99 -6.38 14.46
C GLY A 181 13.77 -5.67 15.03
N GLN A 182 12.91 -5.15 14.16
CA GLN A 182 11.69 -4.42 14.54
C GLN A 182 10.54 -4.75 13.60
N LEU A 183 9.39 -5.08 14.19
CA LEU A 183 8.14 -5.31 13.49
C LEU A 183 7.26 -4.06 13.58
N ILE A 184 6.85 -3.54 12.43
CA ILE A 184 6.10 -2.29 12.31
C ILE A 184 4.79 -2.55 11.56
N ASP A 185 3.69 -1.99 12.06
CA ASP A 185 2.45 -1.85 11.29
C ASP A 185 2.62 -0.71 10.28
N ALA A 186 2.72 -1.04 9.00
CA ALA A 186 2.94 -0.09 7.93
C ALA A 186 1.73 0.81 7.64
N THR A 187 0.56 0.54 8.22
CA THR A 187 -0.61 1.41 8.09
C THR A 187 -0.58 2.56 9.10
N THR A 188 -0.21 2.25 10.35
CA THR A 188 -0.20 3.22 11.45
C THR A 188 1.19 3.81 11.70
N GLY A 189 2.24 3.05 11.43
CA GLY A 189 3.62 3.31 11.83
C GLY A 189 3.95 2.82 13.25
N ALA A 190 3.07 2.04 13.88
CA ALA A 190 3.29 1.57 15.24
C ALA A 190 4.29 0.41 15.28
N HIS A 191 5.24 0.47 16.22
CA HIS A 191 6.14 -0.66 16.52
C HIS A 191 5.39 -1.70 17.35
N LEU A 192 5.27 -2.91 16.81
CA LEU A 192 4.58 -4.04 17.45
C LEU A 192 5.54 -4.91 18.26
N TRP A 193 6.80 -4.97 17.83
CA TRP A 193 7.88 -5.70 18.49
C TRP A 193 9.23 -5.10 18.08
N ALA A 194 10.19 -5.15 18.99
CA ALA A 194 11.57 -4.80 18.74
C ALA A 194 12.46 -5.59 19.70
N ASP A 195 13.57 -6.12 19.21
CA ASP A 195 14.56 -6.82 20.04
C ASP A 195 15.96 -6.75 19.43
N HIS A 196 16.95 -7.16 20.22
CA HIS A 196 18.33 -7.26 19.80
C HIS A 196 18.96 -8.58 20.24
N PHE A 197 19.92 -9.03 19.44
CA PHE A 197 20.67 -10.26 19.63
C PHE A 197 22.16 -9.92 19.58
N ASP A 198 22.91 -10.42 20.55
CA ASP A 198 24.35 -10.24 20.64
C ASP A 198 25.02 -11.61 20.59
N GLY A 199 26.07 -11.74 19.79
CA GLY A 199 26.87 -12.96 19.73
C GLY A 199 28.28 -12.71 19.19
N GLU A 200 29.05 -13.79 19.09
CA GLU A 200 30.40 -13.75 18.54
C GLU A 200 30.40 -14.08 17.03
N LEU A 201 31.37 -13.54 16.30
CA LEU A 201 31.53 -13.77 14.86
C LEU A 201 31.89 -15.23 14.55
N GLU A 202 32.56 -15.92 15.48
CA GLU A 202 32.93 -17.33 15.33
C GLU A 202 31.67 -18.23 15.34
N ASP A 203 30.65 -17.83 16.10
CA ASP A 203 29.37 -18.54 16.24
C ASP A 203 28.25 -17.89 15.42
N VAL A 204 28.60 -17.15 14.36
CA VAL A 204 27.66 -16.31 13.63
C VAL A 204 26.49 -17.09 13.01
N PHE A 205 26.72 -18.36 12.64
CA PHE A 205 25.66 -19.24 12.12
C PHE A 205 24.68 -19.66 13.23
N GLU A 206 25.16 -19.92 14.44
CA GLU A 206 24.30 -20.23 15.59
C GLU A 206 23.49 -18.99 15.99
N LEU A 207 24.11 -17.82 16.01
CA LEU A 207 23.44 -16.54 16.24
C LEU A 207 22.36 -16.29 15.19
N GLN A 208 22.63 -16.59 13.91
CA GLN A 208 21.65 -16.45 12.84
C GLN A 208 20.44 -17.39 13.00
N GLU A 209 20.67 -18.65 13.37
CA GLU A 209 19.60 -19.60 13.65
C GLU A 209 18.76 -19.15 14.86
N GLU A 210 19.43 -18.68 15.92
CA GLU A 210 18.78 -18.15 17.11
C GLU A 210 17.90 -16.94 16.78
N VAL A 211 18.43 -15.97 16.02
CA VAL A 211 17.68 -14.78 15.59
C VAL A 211 16.47 -15.21 14.78
N THR A 212 16.64 -16.08 13.79
CA THR A 212 15.52 -16.55 12.95
C THR A 212 14.44 -17.22 13.79
N ARG A 213 14.81 -18.11 14.70
CA ARG A 213 13.87 -18.80 15.60
C ARG A 213 13.16 -17.83 16.54
N SER A 214 13.89 -16.88 17.13
CA SER A 214 13.34 -15.88 18.04
C SER A 214 12.39 -14.92 17.31
N VAL A 215 12.81 -14.39 16.16
CA VAL A 215 12.00 -13.54 15.29
C VAL A 215 10.69 -14.23 14.93
N VAL A 216 10.71 -15.47 14.44
CA VAL A 216 9.49 -16.20 14.09
C VAL A 216 8.63 -16.49 15.33
N GLY A 217 9.24 -16.95 16.43
CA GLY A 217 8.55 -17.28 17.67
C GLY A 217 7.91 -16.08 18.37
N ALA A 218 8.50 -14.89 18.22
CA ALA A 218 8.01 -13.65 18.80
C ALA A 218 7.02 -12.93 17.88
N ILE A 219 7.26 -12.92 16.56
CA ILE A 219 6.45 -12.14 15.61
C ILE A 219 5.11 -12.80 15.32
N ALA A 220 5.04 -14.12 15.13
CA ALA A 220 3.78 -14.77 14.76
C ALA A 220 2.66 -14.54 15.80
N PRO A 221 2.88 -14.71 17.12
CA PRO A 221 1.87 -14.39 18.13
C PRO A 221 1.50 -12.91 18.19
N LYS A 222 2.47 -12.01 17.97
CA LYS A 222 2.23 -10.55 17.97
C LYS A 222 1.37 -10.13 16.78
N LEU A 223 1.62 -10.71 15.61
CA LEU A 223 0.81 -10.49 14.42
C LEU A 223 -0.59 -11.05 14.59
N GLU A 224 -0.75 -12.25 15.15
CA GLU A 224 -2.06 -12.83 15.43
C GLU A 224 -2.86 -11.94 16.39
N GLN A 225 -2.23 -11.46 17.47
CA GLN A 225 -2.86 -10.54 18.41
C GLN A 225 -3.25 -9.21 17.74
N ALA A 226 -2.36 -8.62 16.93
CA ALA A 226 -2.66 -7.38 16.21
C ALA A 226 -3.83 -7.55 15.22
N GLU A 227 -3.94 -8.70 14.57
CA GLU A 227 -5.05 -9.03 13.67
C GLU A 227 -6.35 -9.28 14.42
N ILE A 228 -6.32 -9.95 15.58
CA ILE A 228 -7.49 -10.12 16.45
C ILE A 228 -8.00 -8.76 16.91
N GLU A 229 -7.11 -7.89 17.42
CA GLU A 229 -7.49 -6.54 17.85
C GLU A 229 -7.99 -5.69 16.68
N ARG A 230 -7.46 -5.89 15.47
CA ARG A 230 -7.96 -5.24 14.26
C ARG A 230 -9.33 -5.77 13.84
N ALA A 231 -9.55 -7.09 13.88
CA ALA A 231 -10.83 -7.70 13.55
C ALA A 231 -11.92 -7.22 14.51
N LYS A 232 -11.61 -7.10 15.81
CA LYS A 232 -12.50 -6.48 16.81
C LYS A 232 -12.83 -5.01 16.50
N ARG A 233 -11.92 -4.29 15.84
CA ARG A 233 -12.11 -2.88 15.44
C ARG A 233 -12.80 -2.73 14.08
N LYS A 234 -12.89 -3.78 13.27
CA LYS A 234 -13.76 -3.74 12.09
C LYS A 234 -15.20 -3.73 12.60
N PRO A 235 -16.05 -2.80 12.15
CA PRO A 235 -17.40 -2.73 12.65
C PRO A 235 -18.26 -3.98 12.33
N THR A 236 -17.88 -4.74 11.30
CA THR A 236 -18.52 -5.99 10.86
C THR A 236 -17.57 -6.78 9.92
N GLU A 237 -17.71 -8.11 9.85
CA GLU A 237 -17.09 -8.96 8.83
C GLU A 237 -18.02 -9.21 7.61
N HIS A 238 -19.27 -8.75 7.67
CA HIS A 238 -20.24 -8.85 6.58
C HIS A 238 -20.14 -7.63 5.66
N LEU A 239 -19.49 -7.79 4.50
CA LEU A 239 -19.28 -6.70 3.53
C LEU A 239 -20.59 -6.02 3.09
N ASP A 240 -21.67 -6.79 2.94
CA ASP A 240 -22.99 -6.25 2.61
C ASP A 240 -23.57 -5.41 3.75
N ALA A 241 -23.41 -5.85 5.01
CA ALA A 241 -23.82 -5.07 6.17
C ALA A 241 -23.05 -3.75 6.26
N TYR A 242 -21.75 -3.80 5.95
CA TYR A 242 -20.90 -2.61 5.92
C TYR A 242 -21.28 -1.64 4.78
N ASP A 243 -21.64 -2.13 3.59
CA ASP A 243 -22.15 -1.29 2.49
C ASP A 243 -23.42 -0.54 2.92
N TYR A 244 -24.39 -1.25 3.49
CA TYR A 244 -25.62 -0.64 4.00
C TYR A 244 -25.33 0.40 5.09
N TYR A 245 -24.40 0.10 6.00
CA TYR A 245 -23.94 1.05 7.02
C TYR A 245 -23.36 2.33 6.39
N LEU A 246 -22.43 2.22 5.44
CA LEU A 246 -21.82 3.37 4.77
C LEU A 246 -22.84 4.21 3.99
N ARG A 247 -23.79 3.56 3.30
CA ARG A 247 -24.90 4.24 2.60
C ARG A 247 -25.81 4.97 3.59
N GLY A 248 -26.04 4.38 4.77
CA GLY A 248 -26.78 5.01 5.87
C GLY A 248 -26.08 6.27 6.38
N ILE A 249 -24.76 6.21 6.61
CA ILE A 249 -23.95 7.37 7.00
C ILE A 249 -24.05 8.48 5.94
N ALA A 250 -23.87 8.14 4.67
CA ALA A 250 -23.94 9.10 3.57
C ALA A 250 -25.32 9.77 3.48
N SER A 251 -26.41 9.02 3.73
CA SER A 251 -27.76 9.57 3.74
C SER A 251 -28.00 10.49 4.95
N LEU A 252 -27.39 10.22 6.10
CA LEU A 252 -27.49 11.09 7.28
C LEU A 252 -26.87 12.47 7.10
N HIS A 253 -25.88 12.65 6.21
CA HIS A 253 -25.22 13.95 6.01
C HIS A 253 -26.18 15.09 5.61
N GLN A 254 -27.32 14.77 5.00
CA GLN A 254 -28.30 15.78 4.58
C GLN A 254 -29.23 16.24 5.72
N LEU A 255 -29.30 15.49 6.83
CA LEU A 255 -30.14 15.77 8.02
C LEU A 255 -31.61 16.16 7.72
N THR A 256 -32.15 15.72 6.57
CA THR A 256 -33.56 15.97 6.22
C THR A 256 -34.44 14.87 6.80
N ARG A 257 -35.76 15.09 6.76
CA ARG A 257 -36.74 14.08 7.23
C ARG A 257 -36.60 12.79 6.42
N GLU A 258 -36.53 12.92 5.10
CA GLU A 258 -36.42 11.79 4.18
C GLU A 258 -35.06 11.09 4.32
N SER A 259 -33.98 11.87 4.44
CA SER A 259 -32.63 11.31 4.55
C SER A 259 -32.41 10.58 5.89
N THR A 260 -32.99 11.07 6.99
CA THR A 260 -32.93 10.39 8.29
C THR A 260 -33.77 9.11 8.30
N ALA A 261 -34.93 9.10 7.63
CA ALA A 261 -35.78 7.91 7.52
C ALA A 261 -35.11 6.84 6.65
N ASN A 262 -34.52 7.24 5.52
CA ASN A 262 -33.77 6.34 4.65
C ASN A 262 -32.53 5.77 5.36
N ALA A 263 -31.77 6.62 6.07
CA ALA A 263 -30.62 6.16 6.84
C ALA A 263 -31.00 5.14 7.91
N LEU A 264 -32.10 5.36 8.65
CA LEU A 264 -32.60 4.42 9.64
C LEU A 264 -32.92 3.05 9.01
N GLN A 265 -33.55 3.01 7.84
CA GLN A 265 -33.81 1.75 7.12
C GLN A 265 -32.51 1.05 6.70
N LEU A 266 -31.50 1.80 6.26
CA LEU A 266 -30.20 1.25 5.87
C LEU A 266 -29.45 0.66 7.07
N PHE A 267 -29.50 1.31 8.25
CA PHE A 267 -28.91 0.75 9.47
C PHE A 267 -29.65 -0.50 9.96
N TYR A 268 -30.98 -0.57 9.84
CA TYR A 268 -31.71 -1.79 10.14
C TYR A 268 -31.32 -2.95 9.21
N LYS A 269 -31.12 -2.69 7.91
CA LYS A 269 -30.61 -3.72 6.98
C LYS A 269 -29.20 -4.18 7.36
N ALA A 270 -28.33 -3.28 7.80
CA ALA A 270 -27.00 -3.64 8.30
C ALA A 270 -27.10 -4.54 9.56
N ILE A 271 -28.03 -4.24 10.47
CA ILE A 271 -28.30 -5.05 11.68
C ILE A 271 -28.90 -6.42 11.34
N GLU A 272 -29.80 -6.50 10.36
CA GLU A 272 -30.38 -7.77 9.91
C GLU A 272 -29.33 -8.71 9.34
N LEU A 273 -28.35 -8.17 8.60
CA LEU A 273 -27.26 -8.91 8.01
C LEU A 273 -26.15 -9.25 9.02
N ASP A 274 -25.91 -8.37 9.98
CA ASP A 274 -24.97 -8.62 11.08
C ASP A 274 -25.56 -8.15 12.42
N PRO A 275 -26.18 -9.08 13.18
CA PRO A 275 -26.76 -8.77 14.48
C PRO A 275 -25.75 -8.35 15.56
N GLU A 276 -24.44 -8.53 15.34
CA GLU A 276 -23.36 -8.12 16.26
C GLU A 276 -22.73 -6.76 15.88
N PHE A 277 -23.21 -6.12 14.80
CA PHE A 277 -22.67 -4.85 14.30
C PHE A 277 -23.04 -3.65 15.18
N ALA A 278 -22.31 -3.49 16.29
CA ALA A 278 -22.52 -2.47 17.32
C ALA A 278 -22.71 -1.03 16.78
N SER A 279 -21.85 -0.63 15.83
CA SER A 279 -21.91 0.68 15.17
C SER A 279 -23.23 0.92 14.43
N ALA A 280 -23.84 -0.09 13.82
CA ALA A 280 -25.13 0.04 13.14
C ALA A 280 -26.28 0.30 14.13
N TYR A 281 -26.25 -0.36 15.30
CA TYR A 281 -27.17 -0.06 16.40
C TYR A 281 -27.02 1.38 16.92
N GLY A 282 -25.78 1.84 17.10
CA GLY A 282 -25.50 3.21 17.56
C GLY A 282 -25.98 4.27 16.56
N MET A 283 -25.85 4.01 15.26
CA MET A 283 -26.39 4.89 14.21
C MET A 283 -27.91 4.90 14.16
N ALA A 284 -28.55 3.74 14.30
CA ALA A 284 -30.00 3.63 14.31
C ALA A 284 -30.60 4.39 15.51
N ALA A 285 -30.00 4.25 16.70
CA ALA A 285 -30.36 5.03 17.88
C ALA A 285 -30.21 6.55 17.62
N TRP A 286 -29.11 6.96 16.99
CA TRP A 286 -28.87 8.37 16.64
C TRP A 286 -29.91 8.94 15.65
N CYS A 287 -30.31 8.17 14.63
CA CYS A 287 -31.41 8.55 13.75
C CYS A 287 -32.71 8.81 14.54
N ALA A 288 -33.00 7.98 15.52
CA ALA A 288 -34.18 8.13 16.36
C ALA A 288 -34.09 9.36 17.27
N VAL A 289 -32.91 9.68 17.81
CA VAL A 289 -32.65 10.93 18.54
C VAL A 289 -32.87 12.17 17.66
N ILE A 290 -32.36 12.17 16.43
CA ILE A 290 -32.60 13.27 15.46
C ILE A 290 -34.10 13.43 15.17
N ARG A 291 -34.84 12.32 15.02
CA ARG A 291 -36.29 12.37 14.83
C ARG A 291 -37.02 12.93 16.04
N LYS A 292 -36.60 12.57 17.26
CA LYS A 292 -37.12 13.12 18.53
C LYS A 292 -36.90 14.62 18.62
N ALA A 293 -35.66 15.08 18.40
CA ALA A 293 -35.26 16.47 18.52
C ALA A 293 -36.04 17.37 17.54
N ASN A 294 -36.37 16.87 16.35
CA ASN A 294 -37.13 17.60 15.34
C ASN A 294 -38.66 17.46 15.48
N GLY A 295 -39.17 16.80 16.52
CA GLY A 295 -40.62 16.59 16.71
C GLY A 295 -41.26 15.68 15.66
N ARG A 296 -40.47 14.78 15.04
CA ARG A 296 -40.88 13.92 13.91
C ARG A 296 -41.16 12.47 14.33
N MET A 297 -41.42 12.24 15.61
CA MET A 297 -41.88 10.95 16.13
C MET A 297 -43.38 10.84 15.95
N THR A 298 -43.85 9.71 15.42
CA THR A 298 -45.28 9.44 15.21
C THR A 298 -45.86 8.76 16.45
N ASP A 299 -45.15 7.77 17.01
CA ASP A 299 -45.46 7.18 18.32
C ASP A 299 -44.28 7.40 19.26
N ARG A 300 -44.41 8.44 20.10
CA ARG A 300 -43.35 8.85 21.01
C ARG A 300 -43.01 7.78 22.05
N LYS A 301 -43.98 6.96 22.48
CA LYS A 301 -43.72 5.92 23.50
C LYS A 301 -42.97 4.75 22.88
N GLN A 302 -43.47 4.24 21.76
CA GLN A 302 -42.87 3.09 21.08
C GLN A 302 -41.48 3.43 20.51
N GLU A 303 -41.32 4.58 19.87
CA GLU A 303 -40.04 4.98 19.27
C GLU A 303 -38.98 5.30 20.35
N THR A 304 -39.38 5.79 21.53
CA THR A 304 -38.43 6.00 22.64
C THR A 304 -37.93 4.67 23.19
N ALA A 305 -38.82 3.70 23.41
CA ALA A 305 -38.43 2.36 23.88
C ALA A 305 -37.51 1.63 22.88
N GLU A 306 -37.77 1.76 21.59
CA GLU A 306 -36.91 1.19 20.54
C GLU A 306 -35.54 1.89 20.49
N THR A 307 -35.49 3.22 20.67
CA THR A 307 -34.22 3.95 20.74
C THR A 307 -33.35 3.45 21.89
N GLU A 308 -33.95 3.26 23.07
CA GLU A 308 -33.26 2.75 24.25
C GLU A 308 -32.75 1.31 24.03
N ARG A 309 -33.55 0.45 23.40
CA ARG A 309 -33.14 -0.91 23.02
C ARG A 309 -31.92 -0.90 22.09
N LEU A 310 -31.93 -0.04 21.08
CA LEU A 310 -30.83 0.10 20.11
C LEU A 310 -29.57 0.65 20.79
N ALA A 311 -29.70 1.67 21.64
CA ALA A 311 -28.59 2.26 22.37
C ALA A 311 -27.92 1.24 23.32
N LEU A 312 -28.72 0.50 24.10
CA LEU A 312 -28.22 -0.56 24.98
C LEU A 312 -27.49 -1.66 24.21
N LYS A 313 -28.03 -2.07 23.04
CA LYS A 313 -27.37 -3.05 22.18
C LYS A 313 -26.05 -2.53 21.61
N ALA A 314 -25.97 -1.26 21.24
CA ALA A 314 -24.73 -0.64 20.78
C ALA A 314 -23.65 -0.67 21.87
N VAL A 315 -23.99 -0.36 23.12
CA VAL A 315 -23.05 -0.39 24.26
C VAL A 315 -22.61 -1.81 24.61
N ASP A 316 -23.54 -2.76 24.64
CA ASP A 316 -23.25 -4.16 24.99
C ASP A 316 -22.28 -4.80 23.99
N LEU A 317 -22.51 -4.58 22.70
CA LEU A 317 -21.71 -5.13 21.60
C LEU A 317 -20.43 -4.32 21.33
N GLY A 318 -20.44 -3.02 21.59
CA GLY A 318 -19.41 -2.06 21.15
C GLY A 318 -18.41 -1.62 22.21
N ARG A 319 -17.97 -2.51 23.11
CA ARG A 319 -17.11 -2.14 24.26
C ARG A 319 -15.79 -1.44 23.88
N ASP A 320 -15.32 -1.65 22.64
CA ASP A 320 -14.12 -1.00 22.08
C ASP A 320 -14.42 -0.18 20.79
N ASP A 321 -15.69 0.01 20.44
CA ASP A 321 -16.12 0.78 19.26
C ASP A 321 -16.48 2.22 19.66
N ALA A 322 -15.61 3.16 19.29
CA ALA A 322 -15.76 4.58 19.62
C ALA A 322 -17.09 5.19 19.13
N ILE A 323 -17.63 4.70 18.02
CA ILE A 323 -18.90 5.18 17.45
C ILE A 323 -20.07 4.61 18.26
N ALA A 324 -20.03 3.33 18.60
CA ALA A 324 -21.04 2.69 19.42
C ALA A 324 -21.10 3.29 20.83
N LEU A 325 -19.94 3.54 21.46
CA LEU A 325 -19.83 4.16 22.78
C LEU A 325 -20.28 5.63 22.79
N SER A 326 -19.92 6.41 21.77
CA SER A 326 -20.32 7.83 21.69
C SER A 326 -21.83 8.01 21.52
N ARG A 327 -22.52 7.03 20.91
CA ARG A 327 -23.94 7.17 20.51
C ARG A 327 -24.89 6.27 21.30
N GLY A 328 -24.37 5.29 22.04
CA GLY A 328 -25.13 4.47 22.97
C GLY A 328 -25.23 5.07 24.39
N GLY A 329 -24.47 6.11 24.71
CA GLY A 329 -24.44 6.75 26.04
C GLY A 329 -25.47 7.87 26.28
N THR A 330 -26.53 7.98 25.49
CA THR A 330 -27.56 9.06 25.58
C THR A 330 -28.86 8.57 26.18
#